data_AF-A0A6P8F1V2-F1
#
_entry.id   AF-A0A6P8F1V2-F1
#
_cell.length_a   1.000
_cell.length_b   1.000
_cell.length_c   1.000
_cell.angle_alpha   90.00
_cell.angle_beta   90.00
_cell.angle_gamma   90.00
#
_symmetry.space_group_name_H-M   'P 1'
#
loop_
_entity.id
_entity.type
_entity.pdbx_description
1 polymer ?
#
loop_
_entity_poly.entity_id
_entity_poly.type
_entity_poly.pdbx_seq_one_letter_code
_entity_poly.pdbx_strand_id
1 'polypeptide(L)'
;MFSLAYASLLVSASVLLVQGGVISTTICELQGKTYRDQERFQPEPCMSCICDNGISKCVTAPCAPVKGCPFPEVVPKGKCCPVCPWFVHSQMESFPNVPKALNSGRRGWE
;
A
#
# COMPACT_ATOMS: atom_id res chain seq x y z
N MET A 1 -9.45 53.94 32.12
CA MET A 1 -8.82 52.80 32.85
C MET A 1 -9.57 51.48 32.64
N PHE A 2 -10.90 51.45 32.52
CA PHE A 2 -11.69 50.22 32.27
C PHE A 2 -11.60 49.63 30.84
N SER A 3 -11.39 50.47 29.83
CA SER A 3 -11.32 50.02 28.42
C SER A 3 -10.11 49.11 28.12
N LEU A 4 -8.96 49.38 28.77
CA LEU A 4 -7.75 48.57 28.59
C LEU A 4 -7.92 47.17 29.18
N ALA A 5 -8.59 47.03 30.33
CA ALA A 5 -8.87 45.75 30.95
C ALA A 5 -9.82 44.88 30.10
N TYR A 6 -10.84 45.51 29.49
CA TYR A 6 -11.74 44.82 28.56
C TYR A 6 -11.01 44.37 27.29
N ALA A 7 -10.15 45.21 26.72
CA ALA A 7 -9.30 44.85 25.59
C ALA A 7 -8.37 43.67 25.91
N SER A 8 -7.73 43.66 27.08
CA SER A 8 -6.89 42.53 27.54
C SER A 8 -7.68 41.22 27.70
N LEU A 9 -8.90 41.29 28.24
CA LEU A 9 -9.78 40.12 28.38
C LEU A 9 -10.20 39.55 27.03
N LEU A 10 -10.58 40.40 26.06
CA LEU A 10 -10.92 39.96 24.70
C LEU A 10 -9.74 39.30 23.99
N VAL A 11 -8.52 39.81 24.18
CA VAL A 11 -7.28 39.23 23.64
C VAL A 11 -6.98 37.87 24.28
N SER A 12 -7.23 37.70 25.58
CA SER A 12 -7.06 36.38 26.23
C SER A 12 -8.08 35.35 25.77
N ALA A 13 -9.34 35.77 25.56
CA ALA A 13 -10.41 34.91 25.08
C ALA A 13 -10.17 34.42 23.64
N SER A 14 -9.62 35.28 22.76
CA SER A 14 -9.28 34.87 21.39
C SER A 14 -8.10 33.90 21.35
N VAL A 15 -7.10 34.06 22.23
CA VAL A 15 -5.98 33.09 22.34
C VAL A 15 -6.45 31.72 22.82
N LEU A 16 -7.39 31.65 23.77
CA LEU A 16 -7.96 30.39 24.25
C LEU A 16 -8.76 29.65 23.17
N LEU A 17 -9.35 30.36 22.20
CA LEU A 17 -10.04 29.75 21.05
C LEU A 17 -9.07 29.22 19.98
N VAL A 18 -7.82 29.71 19.93
CA VAL A 18 -6.81 29.27 18.94
C VAL A 18 -6.12 27.97 19.38
N GLN A 19 -6.19 27.57 20.65
CA GLN A 19 -5.47 26.40 21.18
C GLN A 19 -6.22 25.06 20.99
N GLY A 20 -7.31 25.04 20.22
CA GLY A 20 -8.16 23.86 20.03
C GLY A 20 -7.74 22.89 18.90
N GLY A 21 -6.63 23.13 18.20
CA GLY A 21 -6.20 22.28 17.10
C GLY A 21 -4.69 22.24 16.96
N VAL A 22 -4.06 21.22 17.53
CA VAL A 22 -2.72 20.84 17.09
C VAL A 22 -2.90 20.24 15.70
N ILE A 23 -2.76 21.06 14.65
CA ILE A 23 -2.48 20.52 13.32
C ILE A 23 -1.15 19.79 13.51
N SER A 24 -1.17 18.45 13.44
CA SER A 24 0.07 17.67 13.46
C SER A 24 0.91 18.16 12.28
N THR A 25 1.87 19.05 12.53
CA THR A 25 2.75 19.65 11.50
C THR A 25 3.81 18.66 11.04
N THR A 26 3.75 17.42 11.52
CA THR A 26 4.74 16.42 11.25
C THR A 26 4.48 15.80 9.89
N ILE A 27 5.52 15.86 9.05
CA ILE A 27 5.52 15.32 7.70
C ILE A 27 6.66 14.31 7.58
N CYS A 28 6.44 13.26 6.80
CA CYS A 28 7.47 12.30 6.45
C CYS A 28 7.88 12.51 5.01
N GLU A 29 9.17 12.39 4.71
CA GLU A 29 9.67 12.35 3.34
C GLU A 29 10.19 10.95 3.01
N LEU A 30 9.69 10.36 1.93
CA LEU A 30 10.18 9.08 1.42
C LEU A 30 10.28 9.12 -0.10
N GLN A 31 11.45 8.78 -0.65
CA GLN A 31 11.71 8.78 -2.11
C GLN A 31 11.35 10.11 -2.79
N GLY A 32 11.59 11.24 -2.12
CA GLY A 32 11.26 12.58 -2.64
C GLY A 32 9.77 12.92 -2.67
N LYS A 33 8.92 12.11 -2.02
CA LYS A 33 7.50 12.39 -1.78
C LYS A 33 7.27 12.69 -0.32
N THR A 34 6.39 13.65 -0.05
CA THR A 34 6.00 14.06 1.29
C THR A 34 4.65 13.46 1.66
N TYR A 35 4.55 12.97 2.90
CA TYR A 35 3.36 12.33 3.48
C TYR A 35 3.00 13.02 4.79
N ARG A 36 1.72 13.16 5.09
CA ARG A 36 1.21 13.74 6.33
C ARG A 36 1.30 12.76 7.48
N ASP A 37 1.35 13.26 8.72
CA ASP A 37 1.23 12.41 9.89
C ASP A 37 -0.04 11.55 9.84
N GLN A 38 0.09 10.30 10.29
CA GLN A 38 -0.89 9.21 10.21
C GLN A 38 -1.28 8.78 8.78
N GLU A 39 -0.64 9.31 7.74
CA GLU A 39 -0.90 8.91 6.36
C GLU A 39 -0.35 7.51 6.07
N ARG A 40 -1.19 6.64 5.49
CA ARG A 40 -0.80 5.32 4.99
C ARG A 40 -0.56 5.40 3.51
N PHE A 41 0.57 4.87 3.07
CA PHE A 41 0.98 4.94 1.67
C PHE A 41 1.76 3.70 1.26
N GLN A 42 1.84 3.49 -0.05
CA GLN A 42 2.42 2.29 -0.66
C GLN A 42 3.36 2.72 -1.79
N PRO A 43 4.66 2.96 -1.50
CA PRO A 43 5.62 3.42 -2.51
C PRO A 43 5.96 2.33 -3.53
N GLU A 44 5.99 1.08 -3.08
CA GLU A 44 6.19 -0.11 -3.93
C GLU A 44 5.08 -1.14 -3.67
N PRO A 45 4.71 -1.99 -4.65
CA PRO A 45 3.61 -2.95 -4.50
C PRO A 45 3.72 -3.89 -3.28
N CYS A 46 4.94 -4.20 -2.84
CA CYS A 46 5.21 -5.08 -1.70
C CYS A 46 5.44 -4.35 -0.38
N MET A 47 5.47 -3.02 -0.39
CA MET A 47 5.88 -2.19 0.74
C MET A 47 4.70 -1.36 1.21
N SER A 48 4.36 -1.48 2.49
CA SER A 48 3.33 -0.65 3.12
C SER A 48 3.98 0.23 4.17
N CYS A 49 3.68 1.52 4.13
CA CYS A 49 4.24 2.50 5.04
C CYS A 49 3.15 3.29 5.76
N ILE A 50 3.48 3.76 6.95
CA ILE A 50 2.73 4.77 7.68
C ILE A 50 3.68 5.89 8.12
N CYS A 51 3.28 7.13 7.92
CA CYS A 51 3.94 8.26 8.54
C CYS A 51 3.42 8.38 9.97
N ASP A 52 4.29 8.23 10.96
CA ASP A 52 3.90 8.31 12.36
C ASP A 52 4.87 9.24 13.10
N ASN A 53 4.35 10.40 13.50
CA ASN A 53 5.11 11.44 14.20
C ASN A 53 6.41 11.83 13.45
N GLY A 54 6.33 11.97 12.12
CA GLY A 54 7.46 12.38 11.27
C GLY A 54 8.42 11.26 10.89
N ILE A 55 8.14 10.04 11.34
CA ILE A 55 8.94 8.86 11.01
C ILE A 55 8.14 7.98 10.05
N SER A 56 8.73 7.65 8.90
CA SER A 56 8.17 6.69 7.94
C SER A 56 8.43 5.26 8.43
N LYS A 57 7.40 4.61 8.98
CA LYS A 57 7.44 3.20 9.40
C LYS A 57 6.96 2.33 8.27
N CYS A 58 7.84 1.54 7.68
CA CYS A 58 7.55 0.71 6.52
C CYS A 58 7.75 -0.78 6.80
N VAL A 59 6.90 -1.60 6.20
CA VAL A 59 6.95 -3.06 6.25
C VAL A 59 6.89 -3.61 4.83
N THR A 60 7.83 -4.50 4.50
CA THR A 60 7.88 -5.19 3.21
C THR A 60 7.40 -6.62 3.39
N ALA A 61 6.36 -7.01 2.65
CA ALA A 61 5.84 -8.36 2.68
C ALA A 61 6.63 -9.28 1.73
N PRO A 62 7.23 -10.38 2.20
CA PRO A 62 7.86 -11.36 1.31
C PRO A 62 6.82 -12.16 0.54
N CYS A 63 7.16 -12.55 -0.69
CA CYS A 63 6.31 -13.41 -1.51
C CYS A 63 6.48 -14.89 -1.14
N ALA A 64 5.37 -15.63 -1.19
CA ALA A 64 5.42 -17.08 -1.07
C ALA A 64 6.09 -17.69 -2.32
N PRO A 65 6.89 -18.77 -2.17
CA PRO A 65 7.51 -19.44 -3.30
C PRO A 65 6.44 -20.13 -4.14
N VAL A 66 6.42 -19.84 -5.45
CA VAL A 66 5.60 -20.57 -6.41
C VAL A 66 6.30 -21.89 -6.71
N LYS A 67 5.66 -23.02 -6.45
CA LYS A 67 6.22 -24.36 -6.67
C LYS A 67 5.46 -25.09 -7.77
N GLY A 68 6.18 -25.82 -8.63
CA GLY A 68 5.57 -26.67 -9.65
C GLY A 68 4.86 -25.91 -10.77
N CYS A 69 5.27 -24.66 -11.05
CA CYS A 69 4.74 -23.92 -12.19
C CYS A 69 5.38 -24.46 -13.49
N PRO A 70 4.59 -24.95 -14.46
CA PRO A 70 5.12 -25.44 -15.74
C PRO A 70 5.50 -24.31 -16.71
N PHE A 71 5.15 -23.07 -16.37
CA PHE A 71 5.40 -21.87 -17.17
C PHE A 71 6.32 -20.91 -16.41
N PRO A 72 6.98 -19.97 -17.10
CA PRO A 72 7.68 -18.88 -16.40
C PRO A 72 6.68 -18.10 -15.53
N GLU A 73 7.10 -17.83 -14.30
CA GLU A 73 6.37 -16.96 -13.39
C GLU A 73 6.30 -15.55 -13.95
N VAL A 74 5.16 -14.90 -13.75
CA VAL A 74 4.93 -13.52 -14.20
C VAL A 74 4.49 -12.67 -13.03
N VAL A 75 4.99 -11.44 -12.92
CA VAL A 75 4.51 -10.45 -11.95
C VAL A 75 3.52 -9.53 -12.67
N PRO A 76 2.21 -9.62 -12.39
CA PRO A 76 1.23 -8.76 -13.05
C PRO A 76 1.46 -7.29 -12.69
N LYS A 77 1.15 -6.38 -13.61
CA LYS A 77 1.28 -4.94 -13.36
C LYS A 77 0.48 -4.54 -12.10
N GLY A 78 1.13 -3.84 -11.18
CA GLY A 78 0.52 -3.40 -9.92
C GLY A 78 0.34 -4.49 -8.87
N LYS A 79 0.88 -5.70 -9.08
CA LYS A 79 0.95 -6.76 -8.06
C LYS A 79 2.36 -6.86 -7.49
N CYS A 80 2.43 -7.24 -6.22
CA CYS A 80 3.67 -7.48 -5.50
C CYS A 80 4.34 -8.79 -5.92
N CYS A 81 3.57 -9.88 -5.97
CA CYS A 81 4.13 -11.22 -6.06
C CYS A 81 3.98 -11.86 -7.44
N PRO A 82 4.93 -12.73 -7.82
CA PRO A 82 4.80 -13.56 -9.01
C PRO A 82 3.62 -14.51 -8.88
N VAL A 83 2.97 -14.77 -10.01
CA VAL A 83 1.90 -15.75 -10.13
C VAL A 83 2.26 -16.74 -11.23
N CYS A 84 1.76 -17.97 -11.09
CA CYS A 84 1.83 -18.96 -12.15
C CYS A 84 0.66 -18.71 -13.13
N PRO A 85 0.92 -18.42 -14.42
CA PRO A 85 -0.11 -18.10 -15.39
C PRO A 85 -0.83 -19.37 -15.90
N TRP A 86 -1.50 -20.11 -15.02
CA TRP A 86 -2.33 -21.26 -15.44
C TRP A 86 -3.52 -20.81 -16.31
N PHE A 87 -4.12 -19.66 -15.98
CA PHE A 87 -5.34 -19.15 -16.63
C PHE A 87 -5.12 -18.30 -17.89
N VAL A 88 -3.88 -17.89 -18.18
CA VAL A 88 -3.58 -17.24 -19.47
C VAL A 88 -3.65 -18.27 -20.61
N HIS A 89 -3.56 -19.56 -20.28
CA HIS A 89 -3.85 -20.65 -21.20
C HIS A 89 -5.36 -20.96 -21.30
N SER A 90 -6.15 -20.76 -20.25
CA SER A 90 -7.56 -21.17 -20.22
C SER A 90 -8.58 -20.06 -20.50
N GLN A 91 -8.14 -18.82 -20.74
CA GLN A 91 -8.96 -17.80 -21.43
C GLN A 91 -8.78 -17.86 -22.96
N MET A 92 -8.01 -18.83 -23.44
CA MET A 92 -7.77 -19.14 -24.85
C MET A 92 -8.59 -20.36 -25.30
N GLU A 93 -9.81 -20.58 -24.78
CA GLU A 93 -10.70 -21.63 -25.31
C GLU A 93 -11.29 -21.29 -26.70
N SER A 94 -10.83 -20.22 -27.36
CA SER A 94 -11.28 -19.81 -28.69
C SER A 94 -10.23 -19.91 -29.80
N PHE A 95 -9.04 -20.49 -29.57
CA PHE A 95 -8.04 -20.64 -30.63
C PHE A 95 -7.87 -22.11 -31.06
N PRO A 96 -8.18 -22.46 -32.34
CA PRO A 96 -8.33 -23.85 -32.79
C PRO A 96 -7.04 -24.66 -32.96
N ASN A 97 -5.86 -24.16 -32.56
CA ASN A 97 -4.57 -24.81 -32.86
C ASN A 97 -3.56 -24.77 -31.71
N VAL A 98 -3.92 -25.35 -30.55
CA VAL A 98 -2.94 -25.69 -29.50
C VAL A 98 -2.73 -27.21 -29.48
N PRO A 99 -1.48 -27.72 -29.56
CA PRO A 99 -1.20 -29.14 -29.37
C PRO A 99 -1.62 -29.56 -27.95
N LYS A 100 -2.52 -30.54 -27.83
CA LYS A 100 -2.93 -31.12 -26.55
C LYS A 100 -1.73 -31.75 -25.84
N ALA A 101 -1.09 -31.01 -24.94
CA ALA A 101 -0.06 -31.54 -24.07
C ALA A 101 -0.33 -31.09 -22.64
N LEU A 102 -1.29 -31.74 -21.98
CA LEU A 102 -1.15 -32.27 -20.62
C LEU A 102 -2.47 -32.96 -20.22
N ASN A 103 -2.56 -34.27 -20.47
CA ASN A 103 -3.44 -35.14 -19.70
C ASN A 103 -2.55 -35.92 -18.73
N SER A 104 -2.01 -35.25 -17.71
CA SER A 104 -1.34 -35.92 -16.58
C SER A 104 -2.36 -36.29 -15.51
N GLY A 105 -3.44 -36.97 -15.93
CA GLY A 105 -4.44 -37.55 -15.04
C GLY A 105 -3.99 -38.90 -14.53
N ARG A 106 -3.50 -38.92 -13.27
CA ARG A 106 -3.53 -40.03 -12.29
C ARG A 106 -3.57 -41.46 -12.84
N ARG A 107 -2.44 -42.18 -12.74
CA ARG A 107 -2.48 -43.63 -12.48
C ARG A 107 -2.13 -43.84 -11.01
N GLY A 108 -3.07 -44.43 -10.28
CA GLY A 108 -2.85 -44.88 -8.92
C GLY A 108 -1.73 -45.91 -8.88
N TRP A 109 -1.00 -45.92 -7.77
CA TRP A 109 -0.08 -47.00 -7.45
C TRP A 109 -0.80 -47.84 -6.40
N GLU A 110 -1.21 -49.03 -6.81
CA GLU A 110 -1.18 -50.22 -5.94
C GLU A 110 0.27 -50.45 -5.47
#